data_AF-A0A1H8A2Q9-F1
#
_entry.id   AF-A0A1H8A2Q9-F1
#
_cell.length_a   1.000
_cell.length_b   1.000
_cell.length_c   1.000
_cell.angle_alpha   90.00
_cell.angle_beta   90.00
_cell.angle_gamma   90.00
#
_symmetry.space_group_name_H-M   'P 1'
#
loop_
_entity.id
_entity.type
_entity.pdbx_description
1 polymer ?
#
loop_
_entity_poly.entity_id
_entity_poly.type
_entity_poly.pdbx_seq_one_letter_code
_entity_poly.pdbx_strand_id
1 'polypeptide(L)' 'MLGMLFNEKECKELDYVLRKELDEMLLDLSDQRLDQNIRQAIANRYKTVFRMYARFAPQKELSKYARNGKFPQIKH' A
#
# COMPACT_ATOMS: atom_id res chain seq x y z
N MET A 1 -16.29 11.01 -0.35
CA MET A 1 -16.03 9.55 -0.42
C MET A 1 -17.06 8.98 -1.37
N LEU A 2 -16.66 8.38 -2.50
CA LEU A 2 -17.60 7.60 -3.34
C LEU A 2 -17.85 6.28 -2.60
N GLY A 3 -19.08 6.10 -2.10
CA GLY A 3 -19.50 4.88 -1.43
C GLY A 3 -19.44 3.72 -2.41
N MET A 4 -18.42 2.87 -2.27
CA MET A 4 -18.34 1.63 -3.02
C MET A 4 -19.31 0.64 -2.36
N LEU A 5 -20.24 0.10 -3.15
CA LEU A 5 -21.23 -0.86 -2.69
C LEU A 5 -20.64 -2.27 -2.87
N PHE A 6 -19.78 -2.68 -1.93
CA PHE A 6 -19.22 -4.03 -1.92
C PHE A 6 -19.97 -4.94 -0.97
N ASN A 7 -20.16 -6.19 -1.36
CA ASN A 7 -20.63 -7.22 -0.44
C ASN A 7 -19.49 -7.70 0.48
N GLU A 8 -19.82 -8.45 1.53
CA GLU A 8 -18.82 -8.91 2.51
C GLU A 8 -17.72 -9.80 1.92
N LYS A 9 -18.04 -10.56 0.86
CA LYS A 9 -17.08 -11.42 0.17
C LYS A 9 -16.09 -10.57 -0.63
N GLU A 10 -16.59 -9.60 -1.39
CA GLU A 10 -15.77 -8.63 -2.14
C GLU A 10 -14.86 -7.83 -1.21
N CYS A 11 -15.35 -7.40 -0.04
CA CYS A 11 -14.52 -6.72 0.96
C CYS A 11 -13.34 -7.59 1.45
N LYS A 12 -13.56 -8.90 1.66
CA LYS A 12 -12.50 -9.84 2.07
C LYS A 12 -11.50 -10.10 0.96
N GLU A 13 -11.98 -10.26 -0.27
CA GLU A 13 -11.12 -10.43 -1.44
C GLU A 13 -10.27 -9.18 -1.67
N LEU A 14 -10.85 -7.99 -1.52
CA LEU A 14 -10.15 -6.72 -1.64
C LEU A 14 -9.10 -6.54 -0.51
N ASP A 15 -9.43 -6.88 0.73
CA ASP A 15 -8.48 -6.90 1.86
C ASP A 15 -7.28 -7.80 1.53
N TYR A 16 -7.54 -9.03 1.08
CA TYR A 16 -6.50 -9.98 0.72
C TYR A 16 -5.59 -9.46 -0.41
N VAL A 17 -6.19 -8.98 -1.50
CA VAL A 17 -5.44 -8.48 -2.67
C VAL A 17 -4.59 -7.27 -2.29
N LEU A 18 -5.17 -6.30 -1.57
CA LEU A 18 -4.44 -5.10 -1.17
C LEU A 18 -3.27 -5.43 -0.22
N ARG A 19 -3.44 -6.37 0.71
CA ARG A 19 -2.34 -6.82 1.58
C ARG A 19 -1.22 -7.49 0.81
N LYS A 20 -1.56 -8.45 -0.07
CA LYS A 20 -0.60 -9.16 -0.91
C LYS A 20 0.23 -8.18 -1.75
N GLU A 21 -0.45 -7.21 -2.35
CA GLU A 21 0.17 -6.16 -3.16
C GLU A 21 1.11 -5.25 -2.34
N LEU A 22 0.74 -4.93 -1.09
CA LEU A 22 1.63 -4.20 -0.17
C LEU A 22 2.86 -5.04 0.21
N ASP A 23 2.67 -6.33 0.52
CA ASP A 23 3.75 -7.24 0.91
C ASP A 23 4.76 -7.45 -0.23
N GLU A 24 4.28 -7.64 -1.46
CA GLU A 24 5.12 -7.76 -2.66
C GLU A 24 5.95 -6.48 -2.88
N MET A 25 5.33 -5.31 -2.80
CA MET A 25 6.07 -4.05 -2.91
C MET A 25 7.07 -3.83 -1.75
N LEU A 26 6.77 -4.30 -0.54
CA LEU A 26 7.72 -4.24 0.57
C LEU A 26 8.94 -5.13 0.31
N LEU A 27 8.72 -6.32 -0.26
CA LEU A 27 9.76 -7.24 -0.66
C LEU A 27 10.65 -6.62 -1.75
N ASP A 28 10.05 -6.06 -2.81
CA ASP A 28 10.80 -5.39 -3.88
C ASP A 28 11.63 -4.22 -3.34
N LEU A 29 11.06 -3.40 -2.44
CA LEU A 29 11.76 -2.27 -1.82
C LEU A 29 12.88 -2.69 -0.86
N SER A 30 12.88 -3.94 -0.39
CA SER A 30 13.94 -4.47 0.48
C SER A 30 15.21 -4.81 -0.30
N ASP A 31 15.11 -4.99 -1.62
CA ASP A 31 16.29 -5.21 -2.47
C ASP A 31 17.12 -3.91 -2.58
N GLN A 32 18.39 -4.00 -2.18
CA GLN A 32 19.34 -2.88 -2.27
C GLN A 32 19.83 -2.62 -3.70
N ARG A 33 19.71 -3.62 -4.59
CA ARG A 33 20.15 -3.54 -5.99
C ARG A 33 19.14 -2.85 -6.89
N LEU A 34 17.96 -2.53 -6.35
CA LEU A 34 16.88 -1.87 -7.08
C LEU A 34 17.28 -0.45 -7.47
N ASP A 35 17.18 -0.14 -8.76
CA ASP A 35 17.40 1.19 -9.32
C ASP A 35 16.56 2.26 -8.60
N GLN A 36 17.11 3.45 -8.44
CA GLN A 36 16.48 4.53 -7.69
C GLN A 36 15.15 4.99 -8.32
N ASN A 37 15.02 5.01 -9.65
CA ASN A 37 13.79 5.40 -10.31
C ASN A 37 12.70 4.33 -10.12
N ILE A 38 13.08 3.06 -10.22
CA ILE A 38 12.18 1.93 -9.95
C ILE A 38 11.71 1.96 -8.49
N ARG A 39 12.64 2.17 -7.55
CA ARG A 39 12.32 2.34 -6.12
C ARG A 39 11.29 3.44 -5.89
N GLN A 40 11.46 4.58 -6.55
CA GLN A 40 10.52 5.70 -6.43
C GLN A 40 9.14 5.36 -7.02
N ALA A 41 9.10 4.67 -8.16
CA ALA A 41 7.85 4.22 -8.78
C ALA A 41 7.09 3.25 -7.86
N ILE A 42 7.78 2.27 -7.27
CA ILE A 42 7.19 1.31 -6.32
C ILE A 42 6.73 2.03 -5.05
N ALA A 43 7.51 2.98 -4.52
CA ALA A 43 7.10 3.77 -3.35
C ALA A 43 5.82 4.60 -3.62
N ASN A 44 5.67 5.16 -4.82
CA ASN A 44 4.48 5.91 -5.23
C ASN A 44 3.24 4.99 -5.36
N ARG A 45 3.42 3.79 -5.95
CA ARG A 45 2.38 2.76 -6.01
C ARG A 45 1.97 2.32 -4.60
N TYR A 46 2.94 2.03 -3.74
CA TYR A 46 2.72 1.65 -2.33
C TYR A 46 1.86 2.66 -1.60
N LYS A 47 2.16 3.96 -1.73
CA LYS A 47 1.38 5.04 -1.10
C LYS A 47 -0.09 5.03 -1.56
N THR A 48 -0.34 4.74 -2.83
CA THR A 48 -1.69 4.67 -3.39
C THR A 48 -2.45 3.47 -2.87
N VAL A 49 -1.83 2.29 -2.91
CA VAL A 49 -2.43 1.04 -2.41
C VAL A 49 -2.67 1.10 -0.90
N PHE A 50 -1.73 1.64 -0.13
CA PHE A 50 -1.88 1.82 1.32
C PHE A 50 -3.08 2.72 1.65
N ARG A 51 -3.29 3.81 0.90
CA ARG A 51 -4.47 4.67 1.07
C ARG A 51 -5.78 3.98 0.71
N MET A 52 -5.77 3.02 -0.21
CA MET A 52 -6.94 2.19 -0.50
C MET A 52 -7.18 1.22 0.66
N TYR A 53 -6.13 0.52 1.12
CA TYR A 53 -6.19 -0.40 2.25
C TYR A 53 -6.70 0.27 3.54
N ALA A 54 -6.24 1.48 3.82
CA ALA A 54 -6.65 2.29 4.96
C ALA A 54 -8.15 2.64 5.01
N ARG A 55 -8.89 2.45 3.92
CA ARG A 55 -10.35 2.66 3.89
C ARG A 55 -11.14 1.46 4.43
N PHE A 56 -10.53 0.27 4.45
CA PHE A 56 -11.21 -0.99 4.80
C PHE A 56 -10.61 -1.65 6.04
N ALA A 57 -9.30 -1.46 6.27
CA ALA A 57 -8.56 -2.22 7.26
C ALA A 57 -8.75 -1.70 8.70
N PRO A 58 -8.83 -2.59 9.70
CA PRO A 58 -8.80 -2.19 11.10
C PRO A 58 -7.45 -1.59 11.48
N GLN A 59 -7.46 -0.64 12.42
CA GLN A 59 -6.27 0.13 12.83
C GLN A 59 -5.07 -0.75 13.23
N LYS A 60 -5.32 -1.92 13.84
CA LYS A 60 -4.28 -2.88 14.23
C LYS A 60 -3.47 -3.41 13.03
N GLU A 61 -4.14 -3.64 11.90
CA GLU A 61 -3.47 -4.13 10.68
C GLU A 61 -2.77 -2.98 9.95
N LEU A 62 -3.30 -1.75 10.03
CA LEU A 62 -2.64 -0.58 9.44
C LEU A 62 -1.27 -0.31 10.03
N SER A 63 -1.09 -0.53 11.34
CA SER A 63 0.20 -0.37 12.02
C SER A 63 1.31 -1.24 11.42
N LYS A 64 0.98 -2.38 10.79
CA LYS A 64 1.97 -3.26 10.12
C LYS A 64 2.56 -2.62 8.86
N TYR A 65 1.77 -1.79 8.18
CA TYR A 65 2.14 -1.14 6.92
C TYR A 65 2.43 0.35 7.09
N ALA A 66 2.22 0.90 8.29
CA ALA A 66 2.53 2.28 8.64
C ALA A 66 4.05 2.48 8.68
N ARG A 67 4.64 2.83 7.54
CA ARG A 67 6.04 3.26 7.47
C ARG A 67 6.17 4.70 7.97
N ASN A 68 6.97 4.90 9.02
CA ASN A 68 7.31 6.22 9.56
C ASN A 68 8.01 7.08 8.49
N GLY A 69 7.26 7.93 7.82
CA GLY A 69 7.67 9.25 7.33
C GLY A 69 8.70 9.38 6.22
N LYS A 70 9.42 8.33 5.80
CA LYS A 70 10.42 8.42 4.71
C LYS A 70 9.83 8.16 3.33
N PHE A 71 8.62 8.65 3.04
CA PHE A 71 8.18 8.78 1.66
C PHE A 71 8.79 10.05 1.10
N PRO A 72 9.72 9.99 0.13
CA PRO A 72 10.23 11.19 -0.52
C PRO A 72 9.04 12.00 -1.04
N GLN A 73 8.86 13.19 -0.45
CA GLN A 73 7.85 14.13 -0.87
C GLN A 73 8.27 14.63 -2.25
N ILE A 74 7.43 14.37 -3.26
CA ILE A 74 7.58 14.97 -4.58
C ILE A 74 7.33 16.47 -4.38
N LYS A 75 8.39 17.28 -4.41
CA LYS A 75 8.26 18.71 -4.66
C LYS A 75 8.05 18.87 -6.17
N HIS A 76 6.87 19.35 -6.54
CA HIS A 76 6.59 19.83 -7.90
C HIS A 76 7.39 21.09 -8.19
#